data_AF-C8RXL0-F1
#
_entry.id   AF-C8RXL0-F1
#
_cell.length_a   1.000
_cell.length_b   1.000
_cell.length_c   1.000
_cell.angle_alpha   90.00
_cell.angle_beta   90.00
_cell.angle_gamma   90.00
#
_symmetry.space_group_name_H-M   'P 1'
#
loop_
_entity.id
_entity.type
_entity.pdbx_description
1 polymer ?
#
loop_
_entity_poly.entity_id
_entity_poly.type
_entity_poly.pdbx_seq_one_letter_code
_entity_poly.pdbx_strand_id
1 'polypeptide(L)'
;MGGILAGTYVATPNGWRAVETLLPGDVVLTFESGPQALVRVERLALPEVAEIGLRLVWPLKVPVGAMENRQGIVLLPEQRVLIESDAAEELYGQPFVLVPAAALMGFRGIDLCPVGARPAFSLQFAADQIIYGGRGMLLHCPSPASKVTEYPLLTAAQARTLVAGMMAEDLGRSLYQTGYGGGQAAFT
;
A
#
# COMPACT_ATOMS: atom_id res chain seq x y z
N MET A 1 -8.59 6.92 -9.97
CA MET A 1 -9.45 6.88 -8.76
C MET A 1 -8.79 5.97 -7.75
N GLY A 2 -8.58 6.45 -6.52
CA GLY A 2 -8.15 5.61 -5.40
C GLY A 2 -9.31 4.80 -4.81
N GLY A 3 -9.00 3.87 -3.90
CA GLY A 3 -9.99 3.00 -3.28
C GLY A 3 -9.42 1.63 -2.94
N ILE A 4 -10.09 0.94 -2.04
CA ILE A 4 -9.68 -0.36 -1.52
C ILE A 4 -10.54 -1.44 -2.15
N LEU A 5 -9.91 -2.39 -2.85
CA LEU A 5 -10.64 -3.46 -3.53
C LEU A 5 -11.27 -4.43 -2.53
N ALA A 6 -12.47 -4.94 -2.87
CA ALA A 6 -13.12 -6.01 -2.10
C ALA A 6 -12.17 -7.20 -1.86
N GLY A 7 -12.36 -7.89 -0.74
CA GLY A 7 -11.49 -8.95 -0.26
C GLY A 7 -10.22 -8.44 0.44
N THR A 8 -9.98 -7.13 0.47
CA THR A 8 -8.95 -6.53 1.32
C THR A 8 -9.41 -6.51 2.77
N TYR A 9 -8.60 -7.05 3.67
CA TYR A 9 -8.87 -7.00 5.10
C TYR A 9 -8.28 -5.72 5.71
N VAL A 10 -9.09 -5.05 6.51
CA VAL A 10 -8.78 -3.82 7.25
C VAL A 10 -8.77 -4.13 8.75
N ALA A 11 -7.82 -3.57 9.49
CA ALA A 11 -7.73 -3.77 10.93
C ALA A 11 -8.81 -2.98 11.66
N THR A 12 -9.53 -3.64 12.57
CA THR A 12 -10.48 -3.02 13.50
C THR A 12 -10.11 -3.42 14.93
N PRO A 13 -10.63 -2.72 15.97
CA PRO A 13 -10.38 -3.11 17.36
C PRO A 13 -10.74 -4.56 17.68
N ASN A 14 -11.71 -5.13 16.94
CA ASN A 14 -12.20 -6.49 17.13
C ASN A 14 -11.56 -7.50 16.15
N GLY A 15 -10.47 -7.12 15.48
CA GLY A 15 -9.76 -7.94 14.51
C GLY A 15 -9.93 -7.48 13.07
N TRP A 16 -9.47 -8.30 12.12
CA TRP A 16 -9.46 -7.97 10.70
C TRP A 16 -10.84 -8.21 10.07
N ARG A 17 -11.40 -7.19 9.41
CA ARG A 17 -12.67 -7.27 8.68
C ARG A 17 -12.45 -6.99 7.20
N ALA A 18 -13.18 -7.70 6.34
CA ALA A 18 -13.14 -7.42 4.91
C ALA A 18 -13.78 -6.05 4.63
N VAL A 19 -13.17 -5.25 3.75
CA VAL A 19 -13.57 -3.86 3.51
C VAL A 19 -15.03 -3.72 3.08
N GLU A 20 -15.53 -4.68 2.30
CA GLU A 20 -16.92 -4.72 1.83
C GLU A 20 -17.96 -4.93 2.93
N THR A 21 -17.52 -5.29 4.14
CA THR A 21 -18.38 -5.48 5.32
C THR A 21 -18.40 -4.28 6.25
N LEU A 22 -17.59 -3.25 5.98
CA LEU A 22 -17.53 -2.03 6.80
C LEU A 22 -18.70 -1.11 6.45
N LEU A 23 -19.24 -0.47 7.48
CA LEU A 23 -20.36 0.46 7.40
C LEU A 23 -20.01 1.80 8.06
N PRO A 24 -20.72 2.89 7.73
CA PRO A 24 -20.62 4.13 8.50
C PRO A 24 -20.84 3.86 10.00
N GLY A 25 -20.00 4.45 10.85
CA GLY A 25 -19.97 4.25 12.29
C GLY A 25 -19.04 3.12 12.76
N ASP A 26 -18.62 2.20 11.89
CA ASP A 26 -17.62 1.19 12.25
C ASP A 26 -16.28 1.85 12.60
N VAL A 27 -15.61 1.29 13.62
CA VAL A 27 -14.30 1.76 14.09
C VAL A 27 -13.18 0.97 13.42
N VAL A 28 -12.24 1.68 12.82
CA VAL A 28 -11.05 1.15 12.14
C VAL A 28 -9.80 1.57 12.90
N LEU A 29 -8.80 0.69 12.99
CA LEU A 29 -7.50 1.05 13.56
C LEU A 29 -6.70 1.86 12.55
N THR A 30 -6.19 3.00 13.01
CA THR A 30 -5.35 3.90 12.22
C THR A 30 -3.92 3.89 12.76
N PHE A 31 -2.97 4.35 11.95
CA PHE A 31 -1.54 4.32 12.28
C PHE A 31 -1.20 5.21 13.49
N GLU A 32 -1.54 6.50 13.46
CA GLU A 32 -1.16 7.45 14.53
C GLU A 32 -2.35 8.03 15.31
N SER A 33 -3.55 8.00 14.74
CA SER A 33 -4.74 8.61 15.36
C SER A 33 -5.54 7.64 16.26
N GLY A 34 -5.01 6.44 16.54
CA GLY A 34 -5.74 5.41 17.29
C GLY A 34 -6.99 4.90 16.54
N PRO A 35 -7.97 4.30 17.23
CA PRO A 35 -9.20 3.83 16.58
C PRO A 35 -10.09 5.01 16.13
N GLN A 36 -10.46 5.05 14.85
CA GLN A 36 -11.27 6.11 14.25
C GLN A 36 -12.55 5.56 13.63
N ALA A 37 -13.66 6.29 13.80
CA ALA A 37 -14.95 5.91 13.23
C ALA A 37 -15.07 6.35 11.77
N LEU A 38 -15.61 5.45 10.94
CA LEU A 38 -15.96 5.75 9.56
C LEU A 38 -17.14 6.72 9.52
N VAL A 39 -16.97 7.84 8.83
CA VAL A 39 -18.06 8.80 8.57
C VAL A 39 -18.93 8.33 7.41
N ARG A 40 -18.30 7.77 6.38
CA ARG A 40 -18.98 7.26 5.19
C ARG A 40 -18.21 6.10 4.56
N VAL A 41 -18.94 5.18 3.97
CA VAL A 41 -18.39 4.11 3.13
C VAL A 41 -19.09 4.17 1.78
N GLU A 42 -18.31 4.36 0.72
CA GLU A 42 -18.85 4.40 -0.65
C GLU A 42 -18.36 3.22 -1.44
N ARG A 43 -19.30 2.48 -2.05
CA ARG A 43 -18.99 1.43 -3.02
C ARG A 43 -18.79 2.07 -4.39
N LEU A 44 -17.60 1.89 -4.94
CA LEU A 44 -17.19 2.39 -6.25
C LEU A 44 -17.29 1.25 -7.28
N ALA A 45 -18.08 1.46 -8.31
CA ALA A 45 -18.07 0.59 -9.48
C ALA A 45 -16.77 0.80 -10.25
N LEU A 46 -16.03 -0.27 -10.50
CA LEU A 46 -14.89 -0.23 -11.41
C LEU A 46 -15.33 -0.74 -12.78
N PRO A 47 -14.95 -0.06 -13.87
CA PRO A 47 -15.16 -0.60 -15.20
C PRO A 47 -14.38 -1.91 -15.35
N GLU A 48 -14.84 -2.79 -16.24
CA GLU A 48 -14.14 -4.03 -16.50
C GLU A 48 -12.79 -3.73 -17.17
N VAL A 49 -11.74 -3.77 -16.34
CA VAL A 49 -10.40 -3.25 -16.70
C VAL A 49 -9.75 -4.05 -17.84
N ALA A 50 -10.19 -5.30 -18.05
CA ALA A 50 -9.78 -6.13 -19.16
C ALA A 50 -10.25 -5.61 -20.53
N GLU A 51 -11.40 -4.93 -20.61
CA GLU A 51 -11.96 -4.45 -21.87
C GLU A 51 -11.29 -3.17 -22.39
N ILE A 52 -10.66 -2.39 -21.50
CA ILE A 52 -10.12 -1.06 -21.85
C ILE A 52 -8.72 -1.18 -22.48
N GLY A 53 -8.02 -2.32 -22.35
CA GLY A 53 -6.69 -2.55 -22.94
C GLY A 53 -5.56 -1.64 -22.42
N LEU A 54 -5.87 -0.63 -21.61
CA LEU A 54 -4.93 0.34 -21.10
C LEU A 54 -4.27 -0.17 -19.82
N ARG A 55 -3.03 -0.67 -19.92
CA ARG A 55 -2.26 -1.21 -18.78
C ARG A 55 -2.12 -0.23 -17.59
N LEU A 56 -2.20 1.08 -17.83
CA LEU A 56 -2.07 2.10 -16.79
C LEU A 56 -3.19 2.07 -15.74
N VAL A 57 -4.35 1.48 -16.07
CA VAL A 57 -5.47 1.33 -15.12
C VAL A 57 -5.54 -0.05 -14.49
N TRP A 58 -4.62 -0.96 -14.83
CA TRP A 58 -4.62 -2.32 -14.32
C TRP A 58 -4.21 -2.36 -12.85
N PRO A 59 -4.97 -3.04 -11.98
CA PRO A 59 -4.58 -3.23 -10.59
C PRO A 59 -3.22 -3.94 -10.47
N LEU A 60 -2.56 -3.75 -9.33
CA LEU A 60 -1.29 -4.39 -9.02
C LEU A 60 -1.50 -5.44 -7.93
N LYS A 61 -0.97 -6.65 -8.15
CA LYS A 61 -0.88 -7.65 -7.10
C LYS A 61 0.39 -7.40 -6.31
N VAL A 62 0.23 -7.25 -5.00
CA VAL A 62 1.30 -7.18 -4.02
C VAL A 62 1.43 -8.55 -3.37
N PRO A 63 2.52 -9.31 -3.63
CA PRO A 63 2.78 -10.59 -3.00
C PRO A 63 2.88 -10.46 -1.48
N VAL A 64 2.69 -11.57 -0.75
CA VAL A 64 2.94 -11.63 0.70
C VAL A 64 4.39 -11.20 0.97
N GLY A 65 4.59 -10.33 1.96
CA GLY A 65 5.91 -9.87 2.40
C GLY A 65 6.57 -8.79 1.54
N ALA A 66 5.95 -8.39 0.42
CA ALA A 66 6.52 -7.34 -0.44
C ALA A 66 6.53 -5.98 0.26
N MET A 67 5.49 -5.66 1.03
CA MET A 67 5.30 -4.37 1.73
C MET A 67 4.87 -4.62 3.18
N GLU A 68 5.55 -5.55 3.87
CA GLU A 68 5.22 -6.00 5.25
C GLU A 68 3.83 -6.64 5.42
N ASN A 69 3.05 -6.74 4.34
CA ASN A 69 1.77 -7.41 4.31
C ASN A 69 1.95 -8.91 4.58
N ARG A 70 1.18 -9.42 5.56
CA ARG A 70 1.12 -10.86 5.84
C ARG A 70 0.17 -11.62 4.92
N GLN A 71 -0.55 -10.92 4.05
CA GLN A 71 -1.44 -11.49 3.05
C GLN A 71 -1.28 -10.75 1.72
N GLY A 72 -1.32 -11.48 0.61
CA GLY A 72 -1.30 -10.86 -0.71
C GLY A 72 -2.52 -9.94 -0.89
N ILE A 73 -2.30 -8.74 -1.42
CA ILE A 73 -3.33 -7.73 -1.63
C ILE A 73 -3.29 -7.25 -3.09
N VAL A 74 -4.44 -6.86 -3.62
CA VAL A 74 -4.53 -6.21 -4.93
C VAL A 74 -4.84 -4.74 -4.71
N LEU A 75 -4.02 -3.86 -5.28
CA LEU A 75 -4.16 -2.41 -5.16
C LEU A 75 -4.54 -1.78 -6.49
N LEU A 76 -5.36 -0.74 -6.43
CA LEU A 76 -5.57 0.14 -7.58
C LEU A 76 -4.32 1.00 -7.82
N PRO A 77 -3.99 1.35 -9.09
CA PRO A 77 -2.82 2.15 -9.43
C PRO A 77 -2.65 3.44 -8.62
N GLU A 78 -3.76 4.13 -8.37
CA GLU A 78 -3.80 5.40 -7.65
C GLU A 78 -3.96 5.25 -6.13
N GLN A 79 -4.12 4.02 -5.62
CA GLN A 79 -4.15 3.80 -4.17
C GLN A 79 -2.79 4.14 -3.61
N ARG A 80 -2.75 5.07 -2.65
CA ARG A 80 -1.51 5.48 -2.00
C ARG A 80 -1.21 4.59 -0.80
N VAL A 81 0.04 4.18 -0.72
CA VAL A 81 0.62 3.38 0.35
C VAL A 81 1.61 4.26 1.10
N LEU A 82 1.53 4.28 2.43
CA LEU A 82 2.54 4.93 3.25
C LEU A 82 3.74 3.99 3.36
N ILE A 83 4.92 4.51 3.05
CA ILE A 83 6.17 3.77 3.07
C ILE A 83 7.12 4.45 4.05
N GLU A 84 7.66 3.66 4.96
CA GLU A 84 8.82 4.01 5.78
C GLU A 84 10.09 3.59 5.03
N SER A 85 11.04 4.50 4.83
CA SER A 85 12.27 4.20 4.10
C SER A 85 13.39 5.19 4.41
N ASP A 86 14.59 4.67 4.67
CA ASP A 86 15.83 5.46 4.80
C ASP A 86 16.10 6.28 3.52
N ALA A 87 15.90 5.69 2.34
CA ALA A 87 15.99 6.41 1.06
C ALA A 87 14.98 7.57 0.94
N ALA A 88 13.80 7.45 1.56
CA ALA A 88 12.83 8.56 1.57
C ALA A 88 13.32 9.70 2.47
N GLU A 89 13.92 9.38 3.62
CA GLU A 89 14.55 10.37 4.50
C GLU A 89 15.70 11.08 3.79
N GLU A 90 16.56 10.36 3.08
CA GLU A 90 17.67 10.95 2.33
C GLU A 90 17.20 11.85 1.17
N LEU A 91 16.22 11.40 0.39
CA LEU A 91 15.77 12.11 -0.82
C LEU A 91 14.82 13.26 -0.53
N TYR A 92 13.99 13.15 0.52
CA TYR A 92 12.88 14.08 0.78
C TYR A 92 12.89 14.66 2.20
N GLY A 93 13.85 14.27 3.04
CA GLY A 93 13.95 14.74 4.43
C GLY A 93 12.82 14.23 5.32
N GLN A 94 12.11 13.17 4.92
CA GLN A 94 10.98 12.59 5.64
C GLN A 94 11.04 11.05 5.54
N PRO A 95 11.05 10.32 6.67
CA PRO A 95 11.15 8.86 6.65
C PRO A 95 9.85 8.20 6.16
N PHE A 96 8.71 8.89 6.27
CA PHE A 96 7.40 8.41 5.83
C PHE A 96 6.89 9.22 4.63
N VAL A 97 6.56 8.52 3.54
CA VAL A 97 6.06 9.16 2.31
C VAL A 97 4.94 8.35 1.66
N LEU A 98 4.03 9.06 0.99
CA LEU A 98 2.89 8.45 0.31
C LEU A 98 3.18 8.19 -1.17
N VAL A 99 3.24 6.91 -1.51
CA VAL A 99 3.60 6.42 -2.84
C VAL A 99 2.37 5.84 -3.55
N PRO A 100 2.05 6.24 -4.79
CA PRO A 100 1.01 5.58 -5.57
C PRO A 100 1.43 4.14 -5.90
N ALA A 101 0.52 3.18 -5.77
CA ALA A 101 0.82 1.76 -5.98
C ALA A 101 1.42 1.46 -7.36
N ALA A 102 1.04 2.22 -8.41
CA ALA A 102 1.61 2.08 -9.74
C ALA A 102 3.14 2.25 -9.79
N ALA A 103 3.72 3.07 -8.90
CA ALA A 103 5.15 3.27 -8.84
C ALA A 103 5.90 2.08 -8.21
N LEU A 104 5.19 1.19 -7.50
CA LEU A 104 5.76 0.00 -6.85
C LEU A 104 5.93 -1.18 -7.82
N MET A 105 5.55 -1.04 -9.09
CA MET A 105 5.71 -2.09 -10.08
C MET A 105 7.17 -2.56 -10.17
N GLY A 106 7.37 -3.87 -10.11
CA GLY A 106 8.67 -4.54 -10.08
C GLY A 106 9.28 -4.64 -8.67
N PHE A 107 8.83 -3.86 -7.69
CA PHE A 107 9.38 -3.91 -6.34
C PHE A 107 8.96 -5.22 -5.65
N ARG A 108 9.93 -6.06 -5.25
CA ARG A 108 9.70 -7.33 -4.55
C ARG A 108 8.62 -8.22 -5.18
N GLY A 109 8.56 -8.25 -6.52
CA GLY A 109 7.60 -9.07 -7.28
C GLY A 109 6.19 -8.49 -7.40
N ILE A 110 5.99 -7.21 -7.05
CA ILE A 110 4.75 -6.49 -7.34
C ILE A 110 4.59 -6.36 -8.85
N ASP A 111 3.46 -6.80 -9.40
CA ASP A 111 3.21 -6.77 -10.84
C ASP A 111 1.73 -6.52 -11.15
N LEU A 112 1.45 -6.16 -12.41
CA LEU A 112 0.10 -6.01 -12.91
C LEU A 112 -0.69 -7.30 -12.75
N CYS A 113 -1.93 -7.15 -12.29
CA CYS A 113 -2.87 -8.23 -12.11
C CYS A 113 -4.20 -7.81 -12.73
N PRO A 114 -4.47 -8.19 -13.98
CA PRO A 114 -5.79 -8.00 -14.57
C PRO A 114 -6.77 -8.89 -13.79
N VAL A 115 -7.51 -8.27 -12.88
CA VAL A 115 -8.59 -8.91 -12.13
C VAL A 115 -9.91 -8.67 -12.85
N GLY A 116 -10.84 -9.61 -12.73
CA GLY A 116 -12.22 -9.40 -13.16
C GLY A 116 -12.91 -8.28 -12.37
N ALA A 117 -14.08 -7.86 -12.84
CA ALA A 117 -14.85 -6.78 -12.22
C ALA A 117 -15.05 -7.02 -10.71
N ARG A 118 -14.35 -6.22 -9.89
CA ARG A 118 -14.47 -6.22 -8.44
C ARG A 118 -14.74 -4.81 -7.96
N PRO A 119 -15.74 -4.56 -7.08
CA PRO A 119 -15.96 -3.22 -6.56
C PRO A 119 -14.77 -2.77 -5.70
N ALA A 120 -14.51 -1.47 -5.73
CA ALA A 120 -13.66 -0.80 -4.75
C ALA A 120 -14.53 -0.09 -3.71
N PHE A 121 -13.92 0.24 -2.58
CA PHE A 121 -14.57 0.93 -1.47
C PHE A 121 -13.74 2.14 -1.09
N SER A 122 -14.39 3.30 -0.98
CA SER A 122 -13.80 4.50 -0.39
C SER A 122 -14.24 4.58 1.06
N LEU A 123 -13.27 4.56 1.97
CA LEU A 123 -13.48 4.72 3.41
C LEU A 123 -13.20 6.18 3.77
N GLN A 124 -14.21 6.88 4.28
CA GLN A 124 -14.10 8.29 4.64
C GLN A 124 -14.14 8.47 6.14
N PHE A 125 -13.19 9.22 6.65
CA PHE A 125 -13.06 9.61 8.06
C PHE A 125 -13.25 11.12 8.20
N ALA A 126 -13.31 11.61 9.43
CA ALA A 126 -13.43 13.05 9.71
C ALA A 126 -12.19 13.85 9.24
N ALA A 127 -11.02 13.22 9.22
CA ALA A 127 -9.75 13.75 8.73
C ALA A 127 -9.05 12.69 7.86
N ASP A 128 -7.95 13.04 7.18
CA ASP A 128 -7.11 12.07 6.49
C ASP A 128 -6.66 10.99 7.47
N GLN A 129 -6.68 9.72 7.05
CA GLN A 129 -6.24 8.61 7.89
C GLN A 129 -5.36 7.65 7.11
N ILE A 130 -4.41 7.05 7.82
CA ILE A 130 -3.63 5.91 7.37
C ILE A 130 -4.15 4.69 8.11
N ILE A 131 -4.61 3.69 7.38
CA ILE A 131 -5.20 2.47 7.96
C ILE A 131 -4.34 1.25 7.65
N TYR A 132 -4.45 0.21 8.48
CA TYR A 132 -3.82 -1.06 8.19
C TYR A 132 -4.69 -1.91 7.25
N GLY A 133 -4.18 -2.18 6.06
CA GLY A 133 -4.76 -3.07 5.05
C GLY A 133 -3.88 -4.30 4.80
N GLY A 134 -4.46 -5.36 4.23
CA GLY A 134 -3.69 -6.53 3.79
C GLY A 134 -2.88 -7.23 4.89
N ARG A 135 -3.30 -7.09 6.15
CA ARG A 135 -2.60 -7.64 7.33
C ARG A 135 -1.19 -7.08 7.56
N GLY A 136 -0.93 -5.83 7.19
CA GLY A 136 0.33 -5.13 7.54
C GLY A 136 0.58 -3.82 6.80
N MET A 137 0.06 -3.65 5.59
CA MET A 137 0.31 -2.44 4.79
C MET A 137 -0.44 -1.22 5.32
N LEU A 138 0.16 -0.06 5.14
CA LEU A 138 -0.42 1.23 5.49
C LEU A 138 -1.05 1.87 4.25
N LEU A 139 -2.38 1.98 4.23
CA LEU A 139 -3.15 2.51 3.10
C LEU A 139 -3.73 3.87 3.46
N HIS A 140 -3.54 4.84 2.57
CA HIS A 140 -4.10 6.18 2.74
C HIS A 140 -5.58 6.24 2.39
N CYS A 141 -6.36 6.82 3.29
CA CYS A 141 -7.77 7.12 3.16
C CYS A 141 -7.96 8.64 3.29
N PRO A 142 -7.96 9.38 2.16
CA PRO A 142 -8.14 10.83 2.20
C PRO A 142 -9.57 11.19 2.63
N SER A 143 -9.70 12.26 3.38
CA SER A 143 -10.98 12.88 3.72
C SER A 143 -11.22 14.11 2.84
N PRO A 144 -12.41 14.27 2.24
CA PRO A 144 -12.74 15.50 1.51
C PRO A 144 -12.77 16.75 2.40
N ALA A 145 -12.85 16.57 3.73
CA ALA A 145 -12.78 17.66 4.69
C ALA A 145 -11.33 18.10 4.98
N SER A 146 -10.34 17.25 4.67
CA SER A 146 -8.93 17.59 4.87
C SER A 146 -8.37 18.31 3.65
N LYS A 147 -7.62 19.39 3.88
CA LYS A 147 -6.90 20.13 2.82
C LYS A 147 -5.41 19.82 2.80
N VAL A 148 -4.90 19.20 3.86
CA VAL A 148 -3.47 18.93 4.05
C VAL A 148 -3.34 17.48 4.47
N THR A 149 -2.47 16.75 3.79
CA THR A 149 -2.06 15.41 4.19
C THR A 149 -0.79 15.54 5.02
N GLU A 150 -0.73 14.80 6.13
CA GLU A 150 0.40 14.85 7.08
C GLU A 150 1.71 14.36 6.48
N TYR A 151 1.64 13.44 5.51
CA TYR A 151 2.80 12.89 4.83
C TYR A 151 2.95 13.44 3.40
N PRO A 152 4.19 13.65 2.92
CA PRO A 152 4.45 14.08 1.54
C PRO A 152 3.83 13.12 0.51
N LEU A 153 3.03 13.68 -0.39
CA LEU A 153 2.46 12.97 -1.53
C LEU A 153 3.47 13.00 -2.67
N LEU A 154 4.14 11.87 -2.92
CA LEU A 154 5.10 11.82 -4.03
C LEU A 154 4.36 11.85 -5.38
N THR A 155 4.94 12.60 -6.31
CA THR A 155 4.60 12.52 -7.74
C THR A 155 5.05 11.18 -8.30
N ALA A 156 4.51 10.78 -9.46
CA ALA A 156 4.93 9.52 -10.11
C ALA A 156 6.44 9.49 -10.42
N ALA A 157 7.06 10.63 -10.72
CA ALA A 157 8.50 10.69 -10.98
C ALA A 157 9.32 10.49 -9.69
N GLN A 158 9.00 11.23 -8.63
CA GLN A 158 9.64 11.08 -7.31
C GLN A 158 9.47 9.65 -6.78
N ALA A 159 8.25 9.13 -6.82
CA ALA A 159 7.95 7.77 -6.38
C ALA A 159 8.79 6.71 -7.10
N ARG A 160 9.02 6.84 -8.42
CA ARG A 160 9.89 5.92 -9.17
C ARG A 160 11.35 6.04 -8.75
N THR A 161 11.85 7.26 -8.51
CA THR A 161 13.21 7.46 -8.00
C THR A 161 13.39 6.79 -6.64
N LEU A 162 12.45 6.99 -5.72
CA LEU A 162 12.48 6.34 -4.41
C LEU A 162 12.47 4.81 -4.54
N VAL A 163 11.56 4.25 -5.33
CA VAL A 163 11.46 2.80 -5.53
C VAL A 163 12.74 2.22 -6.12
N ALA A 164 13.38 2.90 -7.07
CA ALA A 164 14.68 2.50 -7.59
C ALA A 164 15.77 2.51 -6.49
N GLY A 165 15.77 3.50 -5.61
CA GLY A 165 16.64 3.55 -4.43
C GLY A 165 16.44 2.36 -3.50
N MET A 166 15.18 2.09 -3.11
CA MET A 166 14.83 0.93 -2.27
C MET A 166 15.24 -0.40 -2.90
N MET A 167 15.07 -0.57 -4.23
CA MET A 167 15.52 -1.77 -4.95
C MET A 167 17.04 -1.94 -4.89
N ALA A 168 17.79 -0.85 -5.03
CA ALA A 168 19.25 -0.87 -4.96
C ALA A 168 19.74 -1.26 -3.56
N GLU A 169 19.09 -0.75 -2.50
CA GLU A 169 19.38 -1.13 -1.11
C GLU A 169 19.09 -2.60 -0.83
N ASP A 170 17.96 -3.12 -1.31
CA ASP A 170 17.61 -4.55 -1.16
C ASP A 170 18.63 -5.45 -1.86
N LEU A 171 19.05 -5.08 -3.07
CA LEU A 171 20.09 -5.80 -3.78
C LEU A 171 21.42 -5.77 -3.03
N GLY A 172 21.81 -4.59 -2.51
CA GLY A 172 22.98 -4.43 -1.66
C GLY A 172 22.94 -5.35 -0.45
N ARG A 173 21.84 -5.31 0.33
CA ARG A 173 21.64 -6.18 1.51
C ARG A 173 21.71 -7.66 1.16
N SER A 174 21.08 -8.09 0.07
CA SER A 174 21.12 -9.48 -0.40
C SER A 174 22.54 -9.94 -0.73
N LEU A 175 23.32 -9.10 -1.42
CA LEU A 175 24.73 -9.40 -1.74
C LEU A 175 25.60 -9.49 -0.48
N TYR A 176 25.42 -8.58 0.48
CA TYR A 176 26.13 -8.64 1.76
C TYR A 176 25.82 -9.92 2.55
N GLN A 177 24.56 -10.34 2.60
CA GLN A 177 24.14 -11.57 3.29
C GLN A 177 24.69 -12.83 2.61
N THR A 178 24.73 -12.84 1.28
CA THR A 178 25.23 -14.00 0.51
C THR A 178 26.76 -14.13 0.59
N GLY A 179 27.49 -13.02 0.71
CA GLY A 179 28.95 -12.99 0.75
C GLY A 179 29.60 -13.48 2.06
N TYR A 180 28.88 -13.51 3.18
CA TYR A 180 29.41 -13.90 4.50
C TYR A 180 28.92 -15.28 5.00
N GLY A 181 28.00 -15.95 4.30
CA GLY A 181 27.41 -17.23 4.71
C GLY A 181 28.13 -18.50 4.23
N GLY A 182 29.19 -18.37 3.42
CA GLY A 182 29.88 -19.51 2.78
C GLY A 182 31.13 -20.05 3.51
N GLY A 183 31.42 -19.55 4.71
CA GLY A 183 32.73 -19.71 5.35
C GLY A 183 32.74 -20.38 6.72
N GLN A 184 31.94 -21.43 6.98
CA GLN A 184 32.18 -22.31 8.14
C GLN A 184 31.48 -23.67 8.03
N ALA A 185 32.21 -24.67 7.53
CA ALA A 185 32.13 -26.13 7.77
C ALA A 185 32.84 -26.81 6.59
N ALA A 186 33.91 -27.61 6.71
CA ALA A 186 34.27 -28.53 7.77
C ALA A 186 35.80 -28.67 7.88
N PHE A 187 36.30 -28.56 9.11
CA PHE A 187 37.46 -29.29 9.57
C PHE A 187 37.04 -29.92 10.89
N THR A 188 36.63 -31.19 10.85
CA THR A 188 36.89 -32.28 11.83
C THR A 188 36.20 -33.53 11.29
#